data_AF-A0A9D4RQN5-F1
#
_entry.id   AF-A0A9D4RQN5-F1
#
_cell.length_a   1.000
_cell.length_b   1.000
_cell.length_c   1.000
_cell.angle_alpha   90.00
_cell.angle_beta   90.00
_cell.angle_gamma   90.00
#
_symmetry.space_group_name_H-M   'P 1'
#
loop_
_entity.id
_entity.type
_entity.pdbx_description
1 polymer ?
#
loop_
_entity_poly.entity_id
_entity_poly.type
_entity_poly.pdbx_seq_one_letter_code
_entity_poly.pdbx_strand_id
1 'polypeptide(L)'
;MNCLGYGSHIRQARRDVYREMDEVVNLRSRGAIVITTGSKAEGLTSIYENDLDLMFVLEGLICLEDCVNTDTLPMDTIVFTLDTSVCYHGHCRLNLLERGSIFSPKLRDVMCLDEKGHILLSSDLIVNMRDQIQVEDDEVRHERAGPSTPSSYGPMHTDIVFSVRCQCPCILSRWAERSRHWPPPDIVQKVVTMGAFVTPVGFKGSEYKHVEWRICFNTAEIELVSSLNDIQIYIYVILKMVIKDVLKPIKKEITSYAVKNIVFWLAENNPIAQFDENCSLFYWL
;
A
#
# COMPACT_ATOMS: atom_id res chain seq x y z
N MET A 1 15.26 -17.81 19.29
CA MET A 1 14.83 -16.67 18.44
C MET A 1 15.67 -16.50 17.16
N ASN A 2 16.99 -16.29 17.22
CA ASN A 2 17.83 -16.07 16.00
C ASN A 2 17.85 -17.21 14.97
N CYS A 3 17.41 -18.42 15.32
CA CYS A 3 17.49 -19.62 14.48
C CYS A 3 16.60 -19.57 13.22
N LEU A 4 15.55 -18.75 13.20
CA LEU A 4 14.65 -18.61 12.04
C LEU A 4 15.04 -17.44 11.11
N GLY A 5 16.05 -16.64 11.47
CA GLY A 5 16.51 -15.52 10.62
C GLY A 5 15.56 -14.32 10.57
N TYR A 6 14.66 -14.16 11.56
CA TYR A 6 13.71 -13.04 11.68
C TYR A 6 13.98 -12.12 12.89
N GLY A 7 15.15 -12.23 13.51
CA GLY A 7 15.54 -11.32 14.58
C GLY A 7 15.53 -9.86 14.12
N SER A 8 15.25 -8.94 15.04
CA SER A 8 15.12 -7.50 14.79
C SER A 8 16.25 -6.92 13.91
N HIS A 9 17.52 -7.24 14.23
CA HIS A 9 18.69 -6.77 13.47
C HIS A 9 18.71 -7.27 12.01
N ILE A 10 18.35 -8.53 11.75
CA ILE A 10 18.31 -9.10 10.40
C ILE A 10 17.20 -8.45 9.59
N ARG A 11 16.01 -8.28 10.20
CA ARG A 11 14.89 -7.60 9.54
C ARG A 11 15.27 -6.16 9.20
N GLN A 12 15.87 -5.45 10.15
CA GLN A 12 16.30 -4.07 9.94
C GLN A 12 17.31 -3.95 8.79
N ALA A 13 18.36 -4.80 8.77
CA ALA A 13 19.32 -4.83 7.68
C ALA A 13 18.67 -5.07 6.31
N ARG A 14 17.71 -6.01 6.22
CA ARG A 14 16.96 -6.25 4.98
C ARG A 14 16.14 -5.03 4.54
N ARG A 15 15.47 -4.37 5.48
CA ARG A 15 14.69 -3.14 5.22
C ARG A 15 15.57 -2.01 4.70
N ASP A 16 16.74 -1.84 5.30
CA ASP A 16 17.67 -0.79 4.91
C ASP A 16 18.22 -1.04 3.49
N VAL A 17 18.53 -2.29 3.13
CA VAL A 17 18.90 -2.65 1.75
C VAL A 17 17.82 -2.24 0.74
N TYR A 18 16.54 -2.57 0.99
CA TYR A 18 15.47 -2.20 0.05
C TYR A 18 15.24 -0.68 0.01
N ARG A 19 15.41 0.03 1.13
CA ARG A 19 15.32 1.50 1.14
C ARG A 19 16.45 2.13 0.31
N GLU A 20 17.68 1.66 0.47
CA GLU A 20 18.82 2.12 -0.32
C GLU A 20 18.62 1.82 -1.82
N MET A 21 18.07 0.64 -2.15
CA MET A 21 17.72 0.30 -3.53
C MET A 21 16.67 1.26 -4.10
N ASP A 22 15.62 1.56 -3.34
CA ASP A 22 14.60 2.55 -3.74
C ASP A 22 15.22 3.93 -3.96
N GLU A 23 16.11 4.39 -3.07
CA GLU A 23 16.83 5.66 -3.23
C GLU A 23 17.64 5.71 -4.53
N VAL A 24 18.42 4.66 -4.82
CA VAL A 24 19.23 4.57 -6.05
C VAL A 24 18.35 4.56 -7.30
N VAL A 25 17.23 3.84 -7.29
CA VAL A 25 16.26 3.83 -8.39
C VAL A 25 15.65 5.22 -8.58
N ASN A 26 15.24 5.86 -7.49
CA ASN A 26 14.57 7.16 -7.50
C ASN A 26 15.47 8.31 -7.96
N LEU A 27 16.80 8.21 -7.81
CA LEU A 27 17.74 9.16 -8.40
C LEU A 27 17.69 9.20 -9.94
N ARG A 28 17.20 8.14 -10.59
CA ARG A 28 17.14 7.99 -12.04
C ARG A 28 15.72 8.07 -12.60
N SER A 29 14.72 7.80 -11.75
CA SER A 29 13.31 7.88 -12.12
C SER A 29 12.88 9.33 -12.39
N ARG A 30 11.97 9.51 -13.35
CA ARG A 30 11.33 10.80 -13.64
C ARG A 30 9.82 10.62 -13.68
N GLY A 31 9.07 11.46 -12.97
CA GLY A 31 7.61 11.48 -13.01
C GLY A 31 6.94 10.44 -12.13
N ALA A 32 7.72 9.58 -11.45
CA ALA A 32 7.22 8.66 -10.45
C ALA A 32 8.32 8.33 -9.42
N ILE A 33 7.90 8.14 -8.18
CA ILE A 33 8.73 7.63 -7.08
C ILE A 33 8.40 6.15 -6.88
N VAL A 34 9.42 5.30 -6.90
CA VAL A 34 9.31 3.87 -6.63
C VAL A 34 9.49 3.63 -5.14
N ILE A 35 8.59 2.84 -4.56
CA ILE A 35 8.64 2.41 -3.17
C ILE A 35 8.50 0.89 -3.16
N THR A 36 9.48 0.19 -2.61
CA THR A 36 9.35 -1.24 -2.29
C THR A 36 8.36 -1.40 -1.15
N THR A 37 7.39 -2.30 -1.32
CA THR A 37 6.36 -2.60 -0.32
C THR A 37 6.32 -4.10 -0.01
N GLY A 38 5.28 -4.55 0.70
CA GLY A 38 5.06 -5.96 0.99
C GLY A 38 6.13 -6.59 1.88
N SER A 39 6.28 -7.91 1.77
CA SER A 39 7.10 -8.71 2.72
C SER A 39 8.58 -8.33 2.71
N LYS A 40 9.09 -7.88 1.56
CA LYS A 40 10.47 -7.44 1.38
C LYS A 40 10.73 -6.13 2.13
N ALA A 41 9.85 -5.14 1.99
CA ALA A 41 9.92 -3.88 2.73
C ALA A 41 9.69 -4.04 4.25
N GLU A 42 9.03 -5.13 4.66
CA GLU A 42 8.85 -5.52 6.06
C GLU A 42 10.08 -6.26 6.64
N GLY A 43 11.05 -6.66 5.80
CA GLY A 43 12.23 -7.44 6.20
C GLY A 43 11.94 -8.92 6.49
N LEU A 44 10.77 -9.42 6.08
CA LEU A 44 10.23 -10.74 6.43
C LEU A 44 10.46 -11.82 5.36
N THR A 45 11.27 -11.54 4.35
CA THR A 45 11.63 -12.51 3.31
C THR A 45 13.09 -12.30 2.92
N SER A 46 13.75 -13.37 2.48
CA SER A 46 15.09 -13.25 1.91
C SER A 46 15.05 -12.51 0.56
N ILE A 47 16.21 -12.04 0.09
CA ILE A 47 16.30 -11.19 -1.11
C ILE A 47 15.78 -11.92 -2.36
N TYR A 48 16.01 -13.23 -2.46
CA TYR A 48 15.66 -14.06 -3.62
C TYR A 48 14.35 -14.84 -3.46
N GLU A 49 13.67 -14.69 -2.33
CA GLU A 49 12.40 -15.38 -2.06
C GLU A 49 11.19 -14.50 -2.36
N ASN A 50 10.15 -15.15 -2.89
CA ASN A 50 8.84 -14.57 -3.20
C ASN A 50 8.91 -13.40 -4.20
N ASP A 51 7.74 -12.85 -4.47
CA ASP A 51 7.47 -11.69 -5.30
C ASP A 51 8.02 -10.39 -4.71
N LEU A 52 8.34 -9.44 -5.59
CA LEU A 52 8.72 -8.07 -5.26
C LEU A 52 7.53 -7.15 -5.51
N ASP A 53 6.96 -6.59 -4.44
CA ASP A 53 5.88 -5.61 -4.53
C ASP A 53 6.46 -4.20 -4.68
N LEU A 54 6.23 -3.55 -5.82
CA LEU A 54 6.63 -2.17 -6.10
C LEU A 54 5.41 -1.27 -6.24
N MET A 55 5.43 -0.16 -5.50
CA MET A 55 4.48 0.93 -5.66
C MET A 55 5.13 2.06 -6.45
N PHE A 56 4.51 2.44 -7.56
CA PHE A 56 4.89 3.59 -8.39
C PHE A 56 3.98 4.76 -8.04
N VAL A 57 4.53 5.73 -7.31
CA VAL A 57 3.82 6.93 -6.87
C VAL A 57 3.99 8.02 -7.91
N LEU A 58 2.93 8.36 -8.62
CA LEU A 58 2.94 9.36 -9.68
C LEU A 58 3.24 10.75 -9.10
N GLU A 59 4.22 11.43 -9.68
CA GLU A 59 4.60 12.79 -9.27
C GLU A 59 3.70 13.85 -9.91
N GLY A 60 3.56 14.99 -9.25
CA GLY A 60 2.69 16.09 -9.71
C GLY A 60 1.19 15.87 -9.49
N LEU A 61 0.78 14.71 -8.98
CA LEU A 61 -0.59 14.39 -8.61
C LEU A 61 -0.71 14.25 -7.08
N ILE A 62 -1.78 14.79 -6.49
CA ILE A 62 -2.10 14.59 -5.09
C ILE A 62 -3.61 14.46 -4.89
N CYS A 63 -4.01 13.58 -3.99
CA CYS A 63 -5.38 13.42 -3.52
C CYS A 63 -5.50 13.94 -2.09
N LEU A 64 -6.56 14.69 -1.79
CA LEU A 64 -6.76 15.34 -0.48
C LEU A 64 -8.19 15.11 0.01
N GLU A 65 -8.36 14.93 1.32
CA GLU A 65 -9.66 15.17 1.95
C GLU A 65 -10.04 16.66 1.89
N ASP A 66 -11.35 16.95 1.87
CA ASP A 66 -11.89 18.31 1.75
C ASP A 66 -11.42 19.27 2.86
N CYS A 67 -11.03 18.74 4.01
CA CYS A 67 -10.54 19.53 5.15
C CYS A 67 -9.09 20.04 4.98
N VAL A 68 -8.37 19.59 3.95
CA VAL A 68 -6.96 19.93 3.75
C VAL A 68 -6.82 21.23 2.95
N ASN A 69 -6.06 22.19 3.49
CA ASN A 69 -5.77 23.43 2.78
C ASN A 69 -4.79 23.19 1.62
N THR A 70 -5.13 23.68 0.43
CA THR A 70 -4.32 23.59 -0.80
C THR A 70 -3.28 24.69 -0.97
N ASP A 71 -3.32 25.78 -0.20
CA ASP A 71 -2.50 27.00 -0.38
C ASP A 71 -0.99 26.73 -0.32
N THR A 72 -0.58 25.71 0.42
CA THR A 72 0.83 25.33 0.60
C THR A 72 1.36 24.45 -0.53
N LEU A 73 0.49 23.96 -1.42
CA LEU A 73 0.88 23.08 -2.52
C LEU A 73 1.45 23.89 -3.70
N PRO A 74 2.44 23.34 -4.43
CA PRO A 74 2.95 23.94 -5.65
C PRO A 74 1.85 24.21 -6.68
N MET A 75 1.98 25.29 -7.46
CA MET A 75 0.96 25.72 -8.44
C MET A 75 0.77 24.77 -9.61
N ASP A 76 1.79 23.97 -9.93
CA ASP A 76 1.81 22.96 -10.97
C ASP A 76 1.32 21.58 -10.47
N THR A 77 0.96 21.46 -9.20
CA THR A 77 0.39 20.23 -8.64
C THR A 77 -1.08 20.09 -9.04
N ILE A 78 -1.41 18.95 -9.62
CA ILE A 78 -2.78 18.57 -9.96
C ILE A 78 -3.41 17.93 -8.73
N VAL A 79 -4.49 18.57 -8.26
CA VAL A 79 -5.14 18.23 -7.00
C VAL A 79 -6.45 17.52 -7.28
N PHE A 80 -6.66 16.40 -6.60
CA PHE A 80 -7.92 15.67 -6.57
C PHE A 80 -8.51 15.70 -5.17
N THR A 81 -9.83 15.81 -5.05
CA THR A 81 -10.54 15.59 -3.80
C THR A 81 -10.89 14.11 -3.63
N LEU A 82 -10.77 13.64 -2.39
CA LEU A 82 -11.07 12.28 -1.96
C LEU A 82 -12.57 12.14 -1.66
N ASP A 83 -13.35 11.60 -2.59
CA ASP A 83 -14.76 11.35 -2.38
C ASP A 83 -15.03 9.88 -2.00
N THR A 84 -15.47 9.67 -0.77
CA THR A 84 -15.85 8.34 -0.25
C THR A 84 -17.36 8.13 -0.14
N SER A 85 -18.18 9.13 -0.51
CA SER A 85 -19.61 9.18 -0.19
C SER A 85 -20.47 8.13 -0.91
N VAL A 86 -20.06 7.73 -2.12
CA VAL A 86 -20.78 6.77 -2.97
C VAL A 86 -20.00 5.47 -3.19
N CYS A 87 -18.86 5.31 -2.52
CA CYS A 87 -17.97 4.17 -2.70
C CYS A 87 -18.14 3.15 -1.58
N TYR A 88 -17.77 1.90 -1.86
CA TYR A 88 -17.61 0.89 -0.82
C TYR A 88 -16.48 1.27 0.15
N HIS A 89 -16.55 0.77 1.40
CA HIS A 89 -15.53 1.05 2.40
C HIS A 89 -14.10 0.76 1.90
N GLY A 90 -13.18 1.68 2.20
CA GLY A 90 -11.80 1.62 1.73
C GLY A 90 -11.60 2.04 0.27
N HIS A 91 -12.66 2.41 -0.45
CA HIS A 91 -12.61 2.92 -1.81
C HIS A 91 -13.07 4.39 -1.87
N CYS A 92 -12.65 5.08 -2.93
CA CYS A 92 -12.93 6.48 -3.17
C CYS A 92 -12.95 6.80 -4.67
N ARG A 93 -13.53 7.94 -5.03
CA ARG A 93 -13.34 8.59 -6.32
C ARG A 93 -12.40 9.78 -6.17
N LEU A 94 -11.71 10.10 -7.25
CA LEU A 94 -10.78 11.23 -7.31
C LEU A 94 -11.36 12.30 -8.23
N ASN A 95 -12.01 13.31 -7.65
CA ASN A 95 -12.55 14.43 -8.43
C ASN A 95 -11.48 15.50 -8.60
N LEU A 96 -11.26 15.96 -9.82
CA LEU A 96 -10.33 17.04 -10.09
C LEU A 96 -10.80 18.32 -9.41
N LEU A 97 -9.92 18.93 -8.62
CA LEU A 97 -10.12 20.26 -8.08
C LEU A 97 -9.65 21.28 -9.13
N GLU A 98 -10.49 22.25 -9.47
CA GLU A 98 -10.16 23.28 -10.47
C GLU A 98 -9.03 24.21 -9.97
N ARG A 99 -7.78 23.82 -10.22
CA ARG A 99 -6.59 24.63 -9.96
C ARG A 99 -5.54 24.41 -11.06
N GLY A 100 -5.06 25.51 -11.66
CA GLY A 100 -3.84 25.53 -12.49
C GLY A 100 -3.85 24.56 -13.70
N SER A 101 -4.71 24.82 -14.69
CA SER A 101 -5.01 23.86 -15.76
C SER A 101 -3.94 23.80 -16.88
N ILE A 102 -2.83 23.11 -16.64
CA ILE A 102 -2.01 22.54 -17.72
C ILE A 102 -1.90 21.03 -17.52
N PHE A 103 -2.87 20.31 -18.10
CA PHE A 103 -2.78 18.85 -18.20
C PHE A 103 -1.83 18.48 -19.34
N SER A 104 -0.94 17.54 -19.08
CA SER A 104 -0.30 16.82 -20.18
C SER A 104 -1.38 16.10 -21.02
N PRO A 105 -1.22 15.96 -22.34
CA PRO A 105 -2.17 15.21 -23.17
C PRO A 105 -2.47 13.82 -22.59
N LYS A 106 -1.42 13.11 -22.16
CA LYS A 106 -1.52 11.79 -21.52
C LYS A 106 -2.46 11.79 -20.31
N LEU A 107 -2.38 12.80 -19.44
CA LEU A 107 -3.23 12.85 -18.26
C LEU A 107 -4.69 13.15 -18.61
N ARG A 108 -4.95 13.92 -19.67
CA ARG A 108 -6.32 14.14 -20.16
C ARG A 108 -6.97 12.83 -20.63
N ASP A 109 -6.18 11.97 -21.27
CA ASP A 109 -6.67 10.69 -21.82
C ASP A 109 -7.13 9.70 -20.74
N VAL A 110 -6.78 9.94 -19.47
CA VAL A 110 -7.18 9.10 -18.34
C VAL A 110 -8.20 9.76 -17.41
N MET A 111 -8.73 10.91 -17.82
CA MET A 111 -9.83 11.59 -17.14
C MET A 111 -11.18 11.25 -17.79
N CYS A 112 -12.25 11.29 -17.01
CA CYS A 112 -13.62 11.11 -17.50
C CYS A 112 -14.59 12.03 -16.76
N LEU A 113 -15.83 12.15 -17.26
CA LEU A 113 -16.88 12.93 -16.60
C LEU A 113 -17.84 12.01 -15.85
N ASP A 114 -18.26 12.44 -14.66
CA ASP A 114 -19.39 11.82 -13.97
C ASP A 114 -20.74 12.32 -14.53
N GLU A 115 -21.85 11.74 -14.03
CA GLU A 115 -23.22 12.11 -14.42
C GLU A 115 -23.56 13.59 -14.16
N LYS A 116 -22.82 14.26 -13.27
CA LYS A 116 -22.99 15.66 -12.89
C LYS A 116 -22.03 16.60 -13.62
N GLY A 117 -21.16 16.07 -14.48
CA GLY A 117 -20.15 16.83 -15.22
C GLY A 117 -18.88 17.13 -14.44
N HIS A 118 -18.64 16.50 -13.29
CA HIS A 118 -17.36 16.59 -12.60
C HIS A 118 -16.29 15.76 -13.31
N ILE A 119 -15.07 16.27 -13.36
CA ILE A 119 -13.94 15.56 -13.94
C ILE A 119 -13.35 14.59 -12.91
N LEU A 120 -13.24 13.31 -13.27
CA LEU A 120 -12.73 12.21 -12.47
C LEU A 120 -11.44 11.65 -13.06
N LEU A 121 -10.54 11.17 -12.20
CA LEU A 121 -9.43 10.31 -12.64
C LEU A 121 -9.88 8.85 -12.73
N SER A 122 -9.87 8.26 -13.92
CA SER A 122 -10.27 6.87 -14.10
C SER A 122 -9.17 5.91 -13.67
N SER A 123 -9.52 4.98 -12.77
CA SER A 123 -8.63 3.91 -12.34
C SER A 123 -8.37 2.90 -13.47
N ASP A 124 -9.34 2.64 -14.34
CA ASP A 124 -9.11 1.73 -15.46
C ASP A 124 -8.21 2.34 -16.54
N LEU A 125 -8.41 3.62 -16.90
CA LEU A 125 -7.62 4.25 -17.95
C LEU A 125 -6.16 4.49 -17.52
N ILE A 126 -5.91 4.85 -16.26
CA ILE A 126 -4.55 5.13 -15.79
C ILE A 126 -3.66 3.89 -15.80
N VAL A 127 -4.23 2.71 -15.53
CA VAL A 127 -3.49 1.45 -15.59
C VAL A 127 -3.12 1.12 -17.03
N ASN A 128 -4.00 1.42 -18.00
CA ASN A 128 -3.74 1.20 -19.42
C ASN A 128 -2.69 2.18 -19.99
N MET A 129 -2.39 3.29 -19.30
CA MET A 129 -1.28 4.17 -19.67
C MET A 129 0.07 3.43 -19.62
N ARG A 130 0.19 2.38 -18.79
CA ARG A 130 1.36 1.49 -18.75
C ARG A 130 1.57 0.71 -20.04
N ASP A 131 0.49 0.21 -20.65
CA ASP A 131 0.57 -0.58 -21.89
C ASP A 131 1.18 0.26 -23.04
N GLN A 132 1.07 1.59 -22.96
CA GLN A 132 1.66 2.52 -23.92
C GLN A 132 3.12 2.91 -23.60
N ILE A 133 3.61 2.64 -22.38
CA ILE A 133 5.01 2.89 -21.97
C ILE A 133 5.88 1.64 -22.20
N GLN A 134 5.28 0.44 -22.24
CA GLN A 134 5.98 -0.84 -22.50
C GLN A 134 5.98 -1.27 -23.98
N VAL A 135 5.73 -0.38 -24.94
CA VAL A 135 5.88 -0.71 -26.37
C VAL A 135 7.37 -0.67 -26.75
N GLU A 136 8.11 -1.72 -26.41
CA GLU A 136 9.27 -2.17 -27.20
C GLU A 136 9.73 -3.62 -26.89
N ASP A 137 9.22 -4.30 -25.85
CA ASP A 137 9.52 -5.72 -25.62
C ASP A 137 8.24 -6.54 -25.37
N ASP A 138 7.92 -7.36 -26.38
CA ASP A 138 6.97 -8.48 -26.47
C ASP A 138 5.52 -8.32 -25.98
N GLU A 139 4.59 -8.75 -26.86
CA GLU A 139 3.13 -8.82 -26.70
C GLU A 139 2.66 -9.80 -25.61
N VAL A 140 3.07 -9.61 -24.35
CA VAL A 140 2.52 -10.36 -23.22
C VAL A 140 1.55 -9.47 -22.45
N ARG A 141 0.27 -9.53 -22.81
CA ARG A 141 -0.81 -9.02 -21.97
C ARG A 141 -0.84 -9.84 -20.67
N HIS A 142 -0.30 -9.30 -19.60
CA HIS A 142 -0.42 -9.89 -18.27
C HIS A 142 -1.82 -9.65 -17.71
N GLU A 143 -2.58 -10.73 -17.43
CA GLU A 143 -3.87 -10.63 -16.73
C GLU A 143 -3.64 -10.04 -15.31
N ARG A 144 -4.47 -9.05 -14.91
CA ARG A 144 -4.36 -8.40 -13.59
C ARG A 144 -4.53 -9.42 -12.45
N ALA A 145 -3.69 -9.34 -11.43
CA ALA A 145 -3.78 -10.12 -10.20
C ALA A 145 -4.21 -9.22 -9.02
N GLY A 146 -5.46 -8.74 -9.05
CA GLY A 146 -5.93 -7.78 -8.02
C GLY A 146 -5.41 -6.36 -8.28
N PRO A 147 -4.73 -5.70 -7.32
CA PRO A 147 -4.23 -4.33 -7.49
C PRO A 147 -3.02 -4.22 -8.43
N SER A 148 -2.31 -5.32 -8.64
CA SER A 148 -1.04 -5.36 -9.36
C SER A 148 -1.22 -5.82 -10.79
N THR A 149 -0.35 -5.26 -11.64
CA THR A 149 -0.07 -5.83 -12.96
C THR A 149 1.26 -6.58 -12.84
N PRO A 150 1.25 -7.92 -12.80
CA PRO A 150 2.46 -8.71 -12.64
C PRO A 150 3.43 -8.46 -13.79
N SER A 151 4.71 -8.39 -13.49
CA SER A 151 5.80 -8.18 -14.42
C SER A 151 6.90 -9.19 -14.14
N SER A 152 7.39 -9.87 -15.17
CA SER A 152 8.51 -10.81 -15.03
C SER A 152 9.74 -10.21 -15.68
N TYR A 153 10.47 -9.36 -14.96
CA TYR A 153 11.81 -8.92 -15.37
C TYR A 153 12.86 -9.76 -14.62
N GLY A 154 13.50 -10.69 -15.32
CA GLY A 154 14.49 -11.61 -14.73
C GLY A 154 13.86 -12.76 -13.91
N PRO A 155 14.62 -13.39 -12.99
CA PRO A 155 14.17 -14.59 -12.28
C PRO A 155 13.14 -14.34 -11.16
N MET A 156 12.79 -13.08 -10.87
CA MET A 156 11.92 -12.71 -9.75
C MET A 156 10.61 -12.10 -10.25
N HIS A 157 9.48 -12.61 -9.75
CA HIS A 157 8.16 -12.04 -10.03
C HIS A 157 8.05 -10.65 -9.38
N THR A 158 7.62 -9.65 -10.14
CA THR A 158 7.49 -8.27 -9.64
C THR A 158 6.06 -7.79 -9.84
N ASP A 159 5.40 -7.46 -8.74
CA ASP A 159 4.06 -6.91 -8.72
C ASP A 159 4.15 -5.39 -8.68
N ILE A 160 3.66 -4.73 -9.74
CA ILE A 160 3.72 -3.28 -9.87
C ILE A 160 2.32 -2.69 -9.69
N VAL A 161 2.21 -1.70 -8.82
CA VAL A 161 0.97 -0.97 -8.54
C VAL A 161 1.21 0.54 -8.69
N PHE A 162 0.45 1.20 -9.56
CA PHE A 162 0.44 2.66 -9.62
C PHE A 162 -0.32 3.25 -8.43
N SER A 163 0.09 4.44 -8.00
CA SER A 163 -0.54 5.11 -6.88
C SER A 163 -0.43 6.62 -7.00
N VAL A 164 -1.35 7.30 -6.34
CA VAL A 164 -1.32 8.75 -6.11
C VAL A 164 -1.20 8.99 -4.61
N ARG A 165 -0.37 9.95 -4.19
CA ARG A 165 -0.28 10.34 -2.78
C ARG A 165 -1.62 10.86 -2.29
N CYS A 166 -2.01 10.48 -1.08
CA CYS A 166 -3.27 10.87 -0.48
C CYS A 166 -3.04 11.47 0.91
N GLN A 167 -3.57 12.67 1.16
CA GLN A 167 -3.63 13.25 2.49
C GLN A 167 -5.05 13.07 3.04
N CYS A 168 -5.18 12.17 4.02
CA CYS A 168 -6.45 11.83 4.66
C CYS A 168 -6.40 11.98 6.19
N PRO A 169 -6.17 13.20 6.70
CA PRO A 169 -6.00 13.44 8.14
C PRO A 169 -7.21 13.00 8.98
N CYS A 170 -8.44 13.07 8.47
CA CYS A 170 -9.63 12.64 9.21
C CYS A 170 -9.67 11.12 9.38
N ILE A 171 -9.31 10.35 8.34
CA ILE A 171 -9.18 8.89 8.44
C ILE A 171 -8.08 8.52 9.45
N LEU A 172 -6.91 9.16 9.34
CA LEU A 172 -5.78 8.88 10.23
C LEU A 172 -6.04 9.30 11.69
N SER A 173 -6.74 10.41 11.91
CA SER A 173 -7.12 10.87 13.26
C SER A 173 -8.09 9.89 13.91
N ARG A 174 -9.13 9.46 13.18
CA ARG A 174 -10.04 8.40 13.66
C ARG A 174 -9.31 7.09 13.95
N TRP A 175 -8.33 6.74 13.11
CA TRP A 175 -7.49 5.58 13.41
C TRP A 175 -6.70 5.79 14.69
N ALA A 176 -6.14 6.98 14.95
CA ALA A 176 -5.31 7.29 16.13
C ALA A 176 -6.09 7.31 17.47
N GLU A 177 -7.39 7.61 17.44
CA GLU A 177 -8.25 7.69 18.64
C GLU A 177 -8.64 6.33 19.23
N ARG A 178 -8.36 5.21 18.53
CA ARG A 178 -8.73 3.87 19.00
C ARG A 178 -7.98 3.53 20.30
N SER A 179 -8.72 2.97 21.27
CA SER A 179 -8.13 2.36 22.47
C SER A 179 -7.31 1.12 22.07
N ARG A 180 -6.06 1.03 22.52
CA ARG A 180 -5.12 -0.03 22.14
C ARG A 180 -4.00 -0.23 23.15
N HIS A 181 -3.42 -1.44 23.17
CA HIS A 181 -2.19 -1.76 23.91
C HIS A 181 -0.91 -1.52 23.09
N TRP A 182 -1.06 -1.53 21.77
CA TRP A 182 0.00 -1.37 20.78
C TRP A 182 -0.60 -0.68 19.53
N PRO A 183 0.15 0.09 18.75
CA PRO A 183 1.56 0.44 18.94
C PRO A 183 1.76 1.53 20.00
N PRO A 184 3.01 1.78 20.43
CA PRO A 184 3.35 2.90 21.31
C PRO A 184 2.89 4.26 20.76
N PRO A 185 2.58 5.25 21.63
CA PRO A 185 2.06 6.55 21.20
C PRO A 185 2.92 7.31 20.19
N ASP A 186 4.25 7.18 20.25
CA ASP A 186 5.20 7.78 19.31
C ASP A 186 5.05 7.19 17.90
N ILE A 187 4.82 5.88 17.80
CA ILE A 187 4.52 5.22 16.53
C ILE A 187 3.15 5.66 16.00
N VAL A 188 2.14 5.83 16.87
CA VAL A 188 0.83 6.38 16.46
C VAL A 188 1.00 7.78 15.86
N GLN A 189 1.74 8.67 16.53
CA GLN A 189 2.01 10.02 16.01
C GLN A 189 2.76 9.96 14.68
N LYS A 190 3.76 9.10 14.55
CA LYS A 190 4.49 8.92 13.30
C LYS A 190 3.57 8.46 12.17
N VAL A 191 2.71 7.46 12.40
CA VAL A 191 1.77 6.97 11.38
C VAL A 191 0.81 8.06 10.90
N VAL A 192 0.31 8.91 11.80
CA VAL A 192 -0.61 10.01 11.44
C VAL A 192 0.05 11.03 10.49
N THR A 193 1.38 11.19 10.52
CA THR A 193 2.08 12.14 9.63
C THR A 193 2.51 11.53 8.29
N MET A 194 2.45 10.21 8.12
CA MET A 194 2.93 9.52 6.91
C MET A 194 1.99 9.64 5.71
N GLY A 195 0.73 10.04 5.93
CA GLY A 195 -0.29 10.10 4.88
C GLY A 195 -0.71 8.72 4.39
N ALA A 196 -1.29 8.68 3.19
CA ALA A 196 -1.76 7.47 2.54
C ALA A 196 -1.47 7.49 1.05
N PHE A 197 -1.90 6.45 0.36
CA PHE A 197 -1.92 6.35 -1.08
C PHE A 197 -3.30 5.90 -1.55
N VAL A 198 -3.61 6.18 -2.81
CA VAL A 198 -4.74 5.60 -3.51
C VAL A 198 -4.24 4.84 -4.72
N THR A 199 -4.76 3.63 -4.93
CA THR A 199 -4.36 2.72 -6.01
C THR A 199 -5.55 2.46 -6.95
N PRO A 200 -5.32 2.26 -8.26
CA PRO A 200 -6.38 2.21 -9.26
C PRO A 200 -7.10 0.85 -9.27
N VAL A 201 -7.87 0.59 -8.21
CA VAL A 201 -8.55 -0.67 -7.97
C VAL A 201 -9.96 -0.39 -7.52
N GLY A 202 -10.92 -0.66 -8.39
CA GLY A 202 -12.33 -0.59 -8.05
C GLY A 202 -12.81 -1.77 -7.23
N PHE A 203 -13.89 -1.55 -6.48
CA PHE A 203 -14.52 -2.59 -5.68
C PHE A 203 -15.19 -3.62 -6.58
N LYS A 204 -14.97 -4.91 -6.29
CA LYS A 204 -15.57 -6.00 -7.04
C LYS A 204 -17.09 -6.03 -6.84
N GLY A 205 -17.82 -5.62 -7.87
CA GLY A 205 -19.29 -5.55 -7.85
C GLY A 205 -19.85 -4.13 -7.79
N SER A 206 -18.99 -3.10 -7.71
CA SER A 206 -19.42 -1.72 -7.89
C SER A 206 -19.71 -1.43 -9.37
N GLU A 207 -20.77 -0.67 -9.61
CA GLU A 207 -21.06 -0.09 -10.93
C GLU A 207 -19.98 0.94 -11.33
N TYR A 208 -19.41 1.62 -10.35
CA TYR A 208 -18.38 2.65 -10.52
C TYR A 208 -16.94 2.11 -10.44
N LYS A 209 -16.74 0.79 -10.50
CA LYS A 209 -15.42 0.15 -10.36
C LYS A 209 -14.31 0.73 -11.26
N HIS A 210 -14.68 1.31 -12.41
CA HIS A 210 -13.77 1.86 -13.42
C HIS A 210 -13.22 3.27 -13.08
N VAL A 211 -13.80 3.91 -12.06
CA VAL A 211 -13.40 5.22 -11.52
C VAL A 211 -13.13 5.17 -10.01
N GLU A 212 -13.30 4.00 -9.40
CA GLU A 212 -12.98 3.78 -7.99
C GLU A 212 -11.50 3.47 -7.81
N TRP A 213 -10.98 4.04 -6.73
CA TRP A 213 -9.62 3.87 -6.26
C TRP A 213 -9.67 3.28 -4.86
N ARG A 214 -8.68 2.45 -4.50
CA ARG A 214 -8.56 1.87 -3.18
C ARG A 214 -7.54 2.65 -2.35
N ILE A 215 -7.95 3.09 -1.17
CA ILE A 215 -7.07 3.74 -0.19
C ILE A 215 -6.16 2.67 0.43
N CYS A 216 -4.87 2.94 0.53
CA CYS A 216 -3.89 2.05 1.13
C CYS A 216 -2.84 2.82 1.95
N PHE A 217 -2.28 2.13 2.94
CA PHE A 217 -1.41 2.72 3.97
C PHE A 217 -0.06 1.99 4.03
N ASN A 218 0.47 1.57 2.88
CA ASN A 218 1.61 0.63 2.80
C ASN A 218 2.83 1.07 3.62
N THR A 219 3.18 2.35 3.61
CA THR A 219 4.31 2.88 4.40
C THR A 219 4.02 2.83 5.90
N ALA A 220 2.82 3.21 6.32
CA ALA A 220 2.38 3.08 7.71
C ALA A 220 2.32 1.61 8.15
N GLU A 221 1.87 0.70 7.29
CA GLU A 221 1.88 -0.75 7.58
C GLU A 221 3.30 -1.28 7.78
N ILE A 222 4.27 -0.85 6.97
CA ILE A 222 5.69 -1.20 7.15
C ILE A 222 6.20 -0.69 8.50
N GLU A 223 5.86 0.55 8.87
CA GLU A 223 6.23 1.14 10.15
C GLU A 223 5.63 0.35 11.32
N LEU A 224 4.34 0.03 11.23
CA LEU A 224 3.63 -0.79 12.20
C LEU A 224 4.30 -2.16 12.35
N VAL A 225 4.55 -2.90 11.27
CA VAL A 225 5.27 -4.19 11.34
C VAL A 225 6.64 -4.05 11.99
N SER A 226 7.34 -2.93 11.76
CA SER A 226 8.65 -2.68 12.38
C SER A 226 8.58 -2.44 13.89
N SER A 227 7.44 -1.98 14.40
CA SER A 227 7.17 -1.75 15.83
C SER A 227 6.64 -2.98 16.59
N LEU A 228 6.38 -4.09 15.90
CA LEU A 228 6.03 -5.36 16.55
C LEU A 228 7.25 -5.93 17.28
N ASN A 229 7.01 -6.48 18.47
CA ASN A 229 8.06 -7.19 19.20
C ASN A 229 8.38 -8.54 18.55
N ASP A 230 9.45 -9.19 19.01
CA ASP A 230 9.95 -10.42 18.39
C ASP A 230 8.89 -11.54 18.41
N ILE A 231 8.15 -11.69 19.52
CA ILE A 231 7.05 -12.66 19.68
C ILE A 231 5.93 -12.45 18.65
N GLN A 232 5.44 -11.21 18.51
CA GLN A 232 4.40 -10.87 17.56
C GLN A 232 4.86 -11.15 16.12
N ILE A 233 6.15 -10.93 15.83
CA ILE A 233 6.74 -11.25 14.52
C ILE A 233 6.83 -12.76 14.30
N TYR A 234 7.15 -13.57 15.30
CA TYR A 234 7.08 -15.03 15.16
C TYR A 234 5.67 -15.49 14.83
N ILE A 235 4.66 -14.98 15.55
CA ILE A 235 3.26 -15.28 15.25
C ILE A 235 2.93 -14.89 13.81
N TYR A 236 3.35 -13.70 13.36
CA TYR A 236 3.12 -13.26 11.99
C TYR A 236 3.76 -14.19 10.96
N VAL A 237 5.03 -14.56 11.15
CA VAL A 237 5.77 -15.45 10.24
C VAL A 237 5.15 -16.85 10.20
N ILE A 238 4.82 -17.45 11.36
CA ILE A 238 4.19 -18.76 11.45
C ILE A 238 2.83 -18.75 10.74
N LEU A 239 2.00 -17.74 11.01
CA LEU A 239 0.70 -17.62 10.34
C LEU A 239 0.86 -17.46 8.82
N LYS A 240 1.86 -16.70 8.34
CA LYS A 240 2.15 -16.62 6.90
C LYS A 240 2.53 -17.96 6.31
N MET A 241 3.33 -18.78 7.01
CA MET A 241 3.68 -20.14 6.58
C MET A 241 2.44 -21.04 6.52
N VAL A 242 1.62 -21.05 7.58
CA VAL A 242 0.34 -21.80 7.60
C VAL A 242 -0.57 -21.39 6.44
N ILE A 243 -0.68 -20.09 6.17
CA ILE A 243 -1.48 -19.60 5.04
C ILE A 243 -0.90 -20.09 3.71
N LYS A 244 0.41 -19.97 3.52
CA LYS A 244 1.08 -20.35 2.27
C LYS A 244 0.98 -21.84 1.98
N ASP A 245 1.27 -22.67 2.99
CA ASP A 245 1.51 -24.09 2.79
C ASP A 245 0.29 -24.96 3.11
N VAL A 246 -0.63 -24.47 3.96
CA VAL A 246 -1.83 -25.23 4.38
C VAL A 246 -3.11 -24.64 3.78
N LEU A 247 -3.33 -23.32 3.90
CA LEU A 247 -4.62 -22.72 3.54
C LEU A 247 -4.75 -22.36 2.06
N LYS A 248 -3.73 -21.75 1.44
CA LYS A 248 -3.76 -21.36 0.02
C LYS A 248 -4.04 -22.52 -0.95
N PRO A 249 -3.57 -23.76 -0.71
CA PRO A 249 -3.97 -24.91 -1.51
C PRO A 249 -5.47 -25.22 -1.47
N ILE A 250 -6.16 -24.84 -0.38
CA ILE A 250 -7.58 -25.13 -0.15
C ILE A 250 -8.47 -23.94 -0.52
N LYS A 251 -8.03 -22.72 -0.17
CA LYS A 251 -8.81 -21.48 -0.30
C LYS A 251 -7.90 -20.32 -0.72
N LYS A 252 -7.96 -19.98 -2.02
CA LYS A 252 -7.06 -18.98 -2.63
C LYS A 252 -7.35 -17.54 -2.20
N GLU A 253 -8.54 -17.27 -1.67
CA GLU A 253 -8.97 -15.92 -1.29
C GLU A 253 -8.33 -15.42 0.02
N ILE A 254 -7.73 -16.31 0.83
CA ILE A 254 -7.06 -15.88 2.05
C ILE A 254 -5.68 -15.34 1.72
N THR A 255 -5.47 -14.06 2.02
CA THR A 255 -4.25 -13.32 1.65
C THR A 255 -3.31 -13.13 2.84
N SER A 256 -2.03 -12.89 2.56
CA SER A 256 -1.05 -12.43 3.55
C SER A 256 -1.47 -11.11 4.20
N TYR A 257 -2.22 -10.28 3.47
CA TYR A 257 -2.79 -9.04 3.99
C TYR A 257 -3.83 -9.28 5.10
N ALA A 258 -4.68 -10.31 4.96
CA ALA A 258 -5.62 -10.68 6.02
C ALA A 258 -4.87 -11.10 7.31
N VAL A 259 -3.78 -11.86 7.17
CA VAL A 259 -2.92 -12.27 8.30
C VAL A 259 -2.33 -11.07 9.00
N LYS A 260 -1.78 -10.11 8.24
CA LYS A 260 -1.19 -8.90 8.79
C LYS A 260 -2.20 -8.15 9.67
N ASN A 261 -3.42 -7.98 9.17
CA ASN A 261 -4.50 -7.33 9.92
C ASN A 261 -4.92 -8.12 11.17
N ILE A 262 -4.94 -9.46 11.10
CA ILE A 262 -5.18 -10.31 12.29
C ILE A 262 -4.09 -10.08 13.34
N VAL A 263 -2.81 -10.03 12.95
CA VAL A 263 -1.69 -9.80 13.87
C VAL A 263 -1.78 -8.39 14.48
N PHE A 264 -2.07 -7.36 13.70
CA PHE A 264 -2.29 -6.00 14.21
C PHE A 264 -3.45 -5.97 15.20
N TRP A 265 -4.57 -6.61 14.88
CA TRP A 265 -5.71 -6.69 15.78
C TRP A 265 -5.36 -7.42 17.08
N LEU A 266 -4.64 -8.55 17.00
CA LEU A 266 -4.16 -9.26 18.19
C LEU A 266 -3.24 -8.39 19.05
N ALA A 267 -2.32 -7.66 18.44
CA ALA A 267 -1.41 -6.75 19.12
C ALA A 267 -2.16 -5.57 19.78
N GLU A 268 -3.14 -4.98 19.10
CA GLU A 268 -3.97 -3.89 19.64
C GLU A 268 -4.78 -4.35 20.88
N ASN A 269 -5.32 -5.57 20.86
CA ASN A 269 -6.29 -6.05 21.84
C ASN A 269 -5.68 -6.77 23.05
N ASN A 270 -4.38 -7.11 23.03
CA ASN A 270 -3.74 -7.85 24.10
C ASN A 270 -2.56 -7.07 24.69
N PRO A 271 -2.39 -7.05 26.03
CA PRO A 271 -1.23 -6.45 26.67
C PRO A 271 0.08 -7.06 26.15
N ILE A 272 1.12 -6.22 26.05
CA ILE A 272 2.45 -6.65 25.57
C ILE A 272 3.03 -7.82 26.37
N ALA A 273 2.68 -7.94 27.66
CA ALA A 273 3.09 -9.04 28.53
C ALA A 273 2.59 -10.42 28.08
N GLN A 274 1.53 -10.49 27.27
CA GLN A 274 1.07 -11.75 26.67
C GLN A 274 1.92 -12.19 25.48
N PHE A 275 2.70 -11.26 24.91
CA PHE A 275 3.64 -11.48 23.83
C PHE A 275 5.06 -11.63 24.39
N ASP A 276 5.22 -12.53 25.36
CA ASP A 276 6.49 -12.89 25.99
C ASP A 276 6.76 -14.39 25.83
N GLU A 277 8.04 -14.79 25.75
CA GLU A 277 8.47 -16.19 25.59
C GLU A 277 7.93 -17.09 26.71
N ASN A 278 7.70 -16.53 27.91
CA ASN A 278 7.28 -17.29 29.09
C ASN A 278 5.76 -17.28 29.31
N CYS A 279 4.96 -16.63 28.46
CA CYS A 279 3.53 -16.44 28.68
C CYS A 279 2.62 -17.39 27.87
N SER A 280 1.40 -17.57 28.39
CA SER A 280 0.43 -18.64 28.07
C SER A 280 -0.06 -18.76 26.62
N LEU A 281 0.08 -17.74 25.77
CA LEU A 281 -0.36 -17.80 24.37
C LEU A 281 0.44 -18.83 23.54
N PHE A 282 1.63 -19.21 24.01
CA PHE A 282 2.48 -20.25 23.42
C PHE A 282 2.26 -21.66 23.95
N TYR A 283 1.49 -21.84 25.02
CA TYR A 283 1.25 -23.19 25.56
C TYR A 283 0.21 -23.99 24.74
N TRP A 284 -0.51 -23.33 23.83
CA TRP A 284 -1.58 -23.93 23.03
C TRP A 284 -1.29 -24.03 21.53
N LEU A 285 -0.15 -23.51 21.06
CA LEU A 285 0.35 -23.66 19.68
C LEU A 285 1.51 -24.64 19.65
#